data_AF-A0A971GFC5-F1
#
_entry.id   AF-A0A971GFC5-F1
#
_cell.length_a   1.000
_cell.length_b   1.000
_cell.length_c   1.000
_cell.angle_alpha   90.00
_cell.angle_beta   90.00
_cell.angle_gamma   90.00
#
_symmetry.space_group_name_H-M   'P 1'
#
loop_
_entity.id
_entity.type
_entity.pdbx_description
1 polymer ?
#
loop_
_entity_poly.entity_id
_entity_poly.type
_entity_poly.pdbx_seq_one_letter_code
_entity_poly.pdbx_strand_id
1 'polypeptide(L)'
;MMNYRKPAFWIIIAALVTCIVVAVCFLINPKGSDSKRIDPFGKYYKVGDIIFESGAYSFSYTTETAPKYCVTNEKELLVLEDISSTNWLNVGKFEEVGLTKDNFDRYFRGIRGSASSLRRNNQKAWCLLVTDLPDTVFYYLLLQKNGDVYLTYGYYDASEKDDPYSDDTSIRWVFSLDEDDSVQSTATKWFDNLHGNEMTWDGVREINIDAFPGVTFRWHAEKLEAVADKETVTLYAGMPIWNVYFCDLTGDGKPELCSTISIGSGIIDNRIIVYDYAGGVSYELSDRMNYDYVLNMKNGKLIAEKRKSMQEELVSSGKLAFKDGTIQIQPDETGPNSSQK
;
A
#
# COMPACT_ATOMS: atom_id res chain seq x y z
N MET A 1 -34.17 -58.27 -27.48
CA MET A 1 -33.74 -57.27 -26.47
C MET A 1 -34.32 -55.91 -26.86
N MET A 2 -35.41 -55.48 -26.23
CA MET A 2 -35.95 -54.12 -26.41
C MET A 2 -35.30 -53.19 -25.39
N ASN A 3 -34.49 -52.24 -25.87
CA ASN A 3 -33.76 -51.28 -25.07
C ASN A 3 -34.66 -50.06 -24.78
N TYR A 4 -35.35 -50.07 -23.65
CA TYR A 4 -36.17 -48.94 -23.21
C TYR A 4 -35.28 -47.90 -22.49
N ARG A 5 -34.96 -46.79 -23.16
CA ARG A 5 -34.31 -45.62 -22.51
C ARG A 5 -35.39 -44.73 -21.90
N LYS A 6 -35.43 -44.62 -20.57
CA LYS A 6 -36.42 -43.81 -19.84
C LYS A 6 -36.25 -42.31 -20.21
N PRO A 7 -37.24 -41.67 -20.86
CA PRO A 7 -37.15 -40.26 -21.27
C PRO A 7 -37.04 -39.30 -20.08
N ALA A 8 -37.57 -39.68 -18.91
CA ALA A 8 -37.51 -38.88 -17.69
C ALA A 8 -36.08 -38.64 -17.17
N PHE A 9 -35.14 -39.58 -17.39
CA PHE A 9 -33.76 -39.44 -16.90
C PHE A 9 -32.99 -38.38 -17.70
N TRP A 10 -33.21 -38.32 -19.02
CA TRP A 10 -32.56 -37.33 -19.88
C TRP A 10 -33.09 -35.91 -19.63
N ILE A 11 -34.37 -35.77 -19.25
CA ILE A 11 -34.95 -34.47 -18.88
C ILE A 11 -34.36 -33.96 -17.56
N ILE A 12 -34.14 -34.84 -16.57
CA ILE A 12 -33.52 -34.47 -15.29
C ILE A 12 -32.07 -34.04 -15.49
N ILE A 13 -31.30 -34.76 -16.32
CA ILE A 13 -29.91 -34.37 -16.64
C ILE A 13 -29.89 -33.03 -17.39
N ALA A 14 -30.77 -32.84 -18.38
CA ALA A 14 -30.84 -31.58 -19.12
C ALA A 14 -31.19 -30.41 -18.18
N ALA A 15 -32.18 -30.59 -17.29
CA ALA A 15 -32.59 -29.59 -16.32
C ALA A 15 -31.46 -29.23 -15.33
N LEU A 16 -30.73 -30.23 -14.81
CA LEU A 16 -29.56 -30.04 -13.94
C LEU A 16 -28.44 -29.29 -14.65
N VAL A 17 -28.15 -29.62 -15.91
CA VAL A 17 -27.14 -28.91 -16.70
C VAL A 17 -27.56 -27.45 -16.93
N THR A 18 -28.82 -27.17 -17.27
CA THR A 18 -29.31 -25.78 -17.35
C THR A 18 -29.26 -25.04 -16.02
N CYS A 19 -29.59 -25.68 -14.89
CA CYS A 19 -29.49 -25.05 -13.57
C CYS A 19 -28.03 -24.75 -13.20
N ILE A 20 -27.10 -25.64 -13.54
CA ILE A 20 -25.66 -25.41 -13.34
C ILE A 20 -25.17 -24.28 -14.26
N VAL A 21 -25.58 -24.24 -15.53
CA VAL A 21 -25.23 -23.15 -16.46
C VAL A 21 -25.80 -21.82 -15.98
N VAL A 22 -27.05 -21.78 -15.51
CA VAL A 22 -27.67 -20.56 -14.95
C VAL A 22 -26.98 -20.14 -13.65
N ALA A 23 -26.63 -21.08 -12.76
CA ALA A 23 -25.86 -20.78 -11.55
C ALA A 23 -24.45 -20.25 -11.87
N VAL A 24 -23.77 -20.80 -12.88
CA VAL A 24 -22.48 -20.28 -13.39
C VAL A 24 -22.67 -18.89 -14.02
N CYS A 25 -23.78 -18.64 -14.73
CA CYS A 25 -24.11 -17.30 -15.24
C CYS A 25 -24.42 -16.27 -14.14
N PHE A 26 -24.95 -16.69 -12.98
CA PHE A 26 -25.19 -15.82 -11.82
C PHE A 26 -23.96 -15.67 -10.91
N LEU A 27 -22.99 -16.59 -10.97
CA LEU A 27 -21.71 -16.51 -10.24
C LEU A 27 -20.64 -15.73 -10.99
N ILE A 28 -20.80 -15.51 -12.30
CA ILE A 28 -20.10 -14.44 -13.02
C ILE A 28 -20.86 -13.16 -12.73
N ASN A 29 -20.66 -12.61 -11.54
CA ASN A 29 -21.20 -11.32 -11.16
C ASN A 29 -20.51 -10.27 -12.05
N PRO A 30 -21.16 -9.69 -13.08
CA PRO A 30 -20.54 -8.57 -13.77
C PRO A 30 -20.66 -7.41 -12.79
N LYS A 31 -19.52 -6.97 -12.21
CA LYS A 31 -19.46 -5.67 -11.51
C LYS A 31 -20.19 -4.66 -12.41
N GLY A 32 -21.25 -4.05 -11.86
CA GLY A 32 -22.24 -3.28 -12.61
C GLY A 32 -21.61 -2.31 -13.59
N SER A 33 -22.04 -2.41 -14.84
CA SER A 33 -21.61 -1.53 -15.94
C SER A 33 -22.24 -0.14 -15.79
N ASP A 34 -21.66 0.69 -14.94
CA ASP A 34 -21.54 2.10 -15.28
C ASP A 34 -20.29 2.22 -16.14
N SER A 35 -20.44 2.73 -17.36
CA SER A 35 -19.32 3.03 -18.26
C SER A 35 -18.50 4.22 -17.76
N LYS A 36 -18.07 4.19 -16.49
CA LYS A 36 -16.87 4.90 -16.06
C LYS A 36 -15.77 4.35 -16.94
N ARG A 37 -15.09 5.24 -17.66
CA ARG A 37 -13.83 4.94 -18.34
C ARG A 37 -12.93 4.25 -17.30
N ILE A 38 -12.73 2.94 -17.42
CA ILE A 38 -11.95 2.19 -16.44
C ILE A 38 -10.50 2.61 -16.65
N ASP A 39 -10.01 3.40 -15.71
CA ASP A 39 -8.65 3.90 -15.66
C ASP A 39 -7.93 3.20 -14.50
N PRO A 40 -6.76 2.58 -14.72
CA PRO A 40 -6.01 1.93 -13.64
C PRO A 40 -5.22 2.92 -12.78
N PHE A 41 -5.20 4.21 -13.13
CA PHE A 41 -4.46 5.25 -12.43
C PHE A 41 -5.29 5.90 -11.31
N GLY A 42 -4.60 6.47 -10.31
CA GLY A 42 -5.17 7.12 -9.14
C GLY A 42 -5.76 6.14 -8.11
N LYS A 43 -5.30 4.89 -8.08
CA LYS A 43 -5.95 3.78 -7.37
C LYS A 43 -4.96 2.93 -6.59
N TYR A 44 -5.50 2.31 -5.54
CA TYR A 44 -4.79 1.34 -4.72
C TYR A 44 -5.35 -0.05 -4.94
N TYR A 45 -4.47 -1.05 -4.88
CA TYR A 45 -4.75 -2.41 -5.27
C TYR A 45 -4.16 -3.42 -4.29
N LYS A 46 -4.88 -4.51 -4.10
CA LYS A 46 -4.34 -5.79 -3.64
C LYS A 46 -4.32 -6.79 -4.78
N VAL A 47 -3.56 -7.87 -4.60
CA VAL A 47 -3.63 -9.02 -5.50
C VAL A 47 -4.91 -9.81 -5.23
N GLY A 48 -5.80 -9.86 -6.22
CA GLY A 48 -7.03 -10.64 -6.18
C GLY A 48 -6.83 -12.11 -6.60
N ASP A 49 -5.91 -12.36 -7.54
CA ASP A 49 -5.55 -13.70 -8.00
C ASP A 49 -4.16 -13.71 -8.65
N ILE A 50 -3.50 -14.87 -8.71
CA ILE A 50 -2.22 -15.09 -9.39
C ILE A 50 -2.49 -15.85 -10.69
N ILE A 51 -2.59 -15.09 -11.78
CA ILE A 51 -2.95 -15.59 -13.11
C ILE A 51 -1.83 -16.43 -13.73
N PHE A 52 -0.59 -16.11 -13.39
CA PHE A 52 0.59 -16.81 -13.86
C PHE A 52 1.70 -16.74 -12.83
N GLU A 53 2.41 -17.85 -12.69
CA GLU A 53 3.64 -17.99 -11.92
C GLU A 53 4.64 -18.86 -12.69
N SER A 54 5.89 -18.39 -12.79
CA SER A 54 6.98 -19.15 -13.37
C SER A 54 7.46 -20.23 -12.41
N GLY A 55 7.40 -21.50 -12.84
CA GLY A 55 7.91 -22.64 -12.09
C GLY A 55 9.43 -22.74 -12.00
N ALA A 56 10.18 -21.75 -12.51
CA ALA A 56 11.64 -21.72 -12.44
C ALA A 56 12.18 -21.31 -11.05
N TYR A 57 11.32 -20.84 -10.15
CA TYR A 57 11.69 -20.30 -8.86
C TYR A 57 11.04 -21.08 -7.71
N SER A 58 11.74 -21.18 -6.58
CA SER A 58 11.26 -21.90 -5.39
C SER A 58 10.33 -21.07 -4.48
N PHE A 59 10.41 -19.74 -4.56
CA PHE A 59 9.54 -18.83 -3.83
C PHE A 59 8.27 -18.52 -4.64
N SER A 60 7.14 -18.54 -3.95
CA SER A 60 5.81 -18.26 -4.51
C SER A 60 5.03 -17.35 -3.58
N TYR A 61 4.19 -16.51 -4.15
CA TYR A 61 3.23 -15.70 -3.41
C TYR A 61 1.90 -16.44 -3.27
N THR A 62 1.16 -16.10 -2.22
CA THR A 62 -0.29 -16.26 -2.16
C THR A 62 -0.95 -14.89 -2.28
N THR A 63 -2.27 -14.84 -2.51
CA THR A 63 -3.03 -13.58 -2.51
C THR A 63 -2.89 -12.78 -1.21
N GLU A 64 -2.66 -13.46 -0.09
CA GLU A 64 -2.51 -12.85 1.23
C GLU A 64 -1.10 -12.32 1.49
N THR A 65 -0.09 -12.92 0.85
CA THR A 65 1.33 -12.61 1.05
C THR A 65 1.93 -11.79 -0.09
N ALA A 66 1.19 -11.61 -1.17
CA ALA A 66 1.59 -10.76 -2.29
C ALA A 66 1.65 -9.28 -1.90
N PRO A 67 2.49 -8.48 -2.59
CA PRO A 67 2.55 -7.05 -2.35
C PRO A 67 1.23 -6.34 -2.65
N LYS A 68 1.07 -5.16 -2.06
CA LYS A 68 0.02 -4.21 -2.44
C LYS A 68 0.61 -3.14 -3.36
N TYR A 69 -0.25 -2.55 -4.19
CA TYR A 69 0.18 -1.64 -5.24
C TYR A 69 -0.63 -0.34 -5.21
N CYS A 70 0.01 0.77 -5.55
CA CYS A 70 -0.66 2.01 -5.91
C CYS A 70 -0.16 2.42 -7.28
N VAL A 71 -1.08 2.78 -8.17
CA VAL A 71 -0.74 3.39 -9.46
C VAL A 71 -1.25 4.81 -9.42
N THR A 72 -0.36 5.80 -9.40
CA THR A 72 -0.73 7.22 -9.22
C THR A 72 -1.37 7.82 -10.47
N ASN A 73 -1.98 9.00 -10.35
CA ASN A 73 -2.48 9.74 -11.53
C ASN A 73 -1.34 10.15 -12.48
N GLU A 74 -0.13 10.30 -11.94
CA GLU A 74 1.11 10.61 -12.63
C GLU A 74 1.73 9.38 -13.30
N LYS A 75 1.08 8.21 -13.18
CA LYS A 75 1.48 6.91 -13.71
C LYS A 75 2.69 6.30 -13.02
N GLU A 76 2.94 6.64 -11.77
CA GLU A 76 3.99 6.02 -10.97
C GLU A 76 3.46 4.77 -10.29
N LEU A 77 4.31 3.75 -10.15
CA LEU A 77 4.02 2.55 -9.38
C LEU A 77 4.66 2.66 -8.00
N LEU A 78 3.84 2.50 -6.97
CA LEU A 78 4.30 2.30 -5.61
C LEU A 78 3.99 0.86 -5.18
N VAL A 79 4.93 0.23 -4.50
CA VAL A 79 4.84 -1.16 -4.03
C VAL A 79 4.98 -1.18 -2.51
N LEU A 80 4.06 -1.87 -1.85
CA LEU A 80 4.16 -2.22 -0.43
C LEU A 80 4.47 -3.72 -0.33
N GLU A 81 5.76 -4.05 -0.28
CA GLU A 81 6.24 -5.44 -0.26
C GLU A 81 6.01 -6.12 1.10
N ASP A 82 6.38 -5.44 2.18
CA ASP A 82 6.04 -5.86 3.53
C ASP A 82 4.65 -5.34 3.89
N ILE A 83 3.65 -6.21 3.77
CA ILE A 83 2.26 -5.91 4.10
C ILE A 83 2.02 -5.64 5.59
N SER A 84 3.00 -5.93 6.46
CA SER A 84 3.00 -5.51 7.87
C SER A 84 3.61 -4.12 8.06
N SER A 85 4.37 -3.66 7.07
CA SER A 85 4.93 -2.31 6.98
C SER A 85 3.93 -1.33 6.36
N THR A 86 4.39 -0.09 6.26
CA THR A 86 3.68 1.05 5.68
C THR A 86 4.56 1.86 4.74
N ASN A 87 5.75 1.33 4.45
CA ASN A 87 6.71 1.94 3.55
C ASN A 87 6.38 1.59 2.10
N TRP A 88 5.66 2.49 1.44
CA TRP A 88 5.41 2.39 -0.01
C TRP A 88 6.67 2.80 -0.77
N LEU A 89 7.28 1.85 -1.47
CA LEU A 89 8.43 2.10 -2.33
C LEU A 89 7.94 2.60 -3.69
N ASN A 90 8.32 3.81 -4.09
CA ASN A 90 8.15 4.25 -5.47
C ASN A 90 9.18 3.53 -6.35
N VAL A 91 8.71 2.68 -7.26
CA VAL A 91 9.57 1.89 -8.16
C VAL A 91 9.70 2.49 -9.55
N GLY A 92 9.02 3.62 -9.82
CA GLY A 92 9.19 4.41 -11.03
C GLY A 92 7.90 4.63 -11.82
N LYS A 93 8.05 5.18 -13.02
CA LYS A 93 6.96 5.67 -13.86
C LYS A 93 6.68 4.78 -15.07
N PHE A 94 5.41 4.47 -15.27
CA PHE A 94 4.90 3.73 -16.42
C PHE A 94 4.91 4.56 -17.71
N GLU A 95 5.42 3.96 -18.77
CA GLU A 95 5.34 4.46 -20.15
C GLU A 95 4.40 3.61 -20.99
N GLU A 96 3.59 4.25 -21.82
CA GLU A 96 2.60 3.53 -22.65
C GLU A 96 3.29 2.72 -23.75
N VAL A 97 2.82 1.49 -23.96
CA VAL A 97 3.44 0.55 -24.90
C VAL A 97 2.40 -0.30 -25.62
N GLY A 98 2.63 -0.57 -26.89
CA GLY A 98 1.89 -1.56 -27.65
C GLY A 98 2.46 -2.95 -27.42
N LEU A 99 1.64 -3.91 -26.98
CA LEU A 99 2.08 -5.29 -26.79
C LEU A 99 2.21 -6.04 -28.12
N THR A 100 3.36 -6.68 -28.31
CA THR A 100 3.69 -7.54 -29.45
C THR A 100 4.14 -8.91 -28.95
N LYS A 101 4.36 -9.85 -29.87
CA LYS A 101 4.96 -11.14 -29.47
C LYS A 101 6.39 -10.96 -28.94
N ASP A 102 7.10 -9.98 -29.51
CA ASP A 102 8.53 -9.78 -29.26
C ASP A 102 8.82 -8.96 -28.01
N ASN A 103 7.90 -8.11 -27.55
CA ASN A 103 8.09 -7.36 -26.30
C ASN A 103 7.24 -7.90 -25.14
N PHE A 104 6.42 -8.93 -25.35
CA PHE A 104 5.55 -9.45 -24.29
C PHE A 104 5.47 -10.98 -24.29
N ASP A 105 4.97 -11.60 -25.38
CA ASP A 105 4.74 -13.06 -25.38
C ASP A 105 6.04 -13.85 -25.12
N ARG A 106 7.18 -13.38 -25.65
CA ARG A 106 8.47 -14.06 -25.50
C ARG A 106 8.95 -14.17 -24.06
N TYR A 107 8.48 -13.31 -23.15
CA TYR A 107 8.93 -13.29 -21.75
C TYR A 107 8.24 -14.35 -20.88
N PHE A 108 7.24 -15.06 -21.41
CA PHE A 108 6.58 -16.17 -20.72
C PHE A 108 7.26 -17.49 -21.07
N ARG A 109 8.33 -17.85 -20.35
CA ARG A 109 9.07 -19.10 -20.56
C ARG A 109 8.17 -20.33 -20.31
N GLY A 110 8.18 -21.30 -21.22
CA GLY A 110 7.62 -22.65 -21.01
C GLY A 110 6.09 -22.80 -21.02
N ILE A 111 5.31 -21.71 -20.98
CA ILE A 111 3.82 -21.78 -20.93
C ILE A 111 3.23 -21.16 -22.19
N ARG A 112 2.80 -22.02 -23.12
CA ARG A 112 2.14 -21.60 -24.36
C ARG A 112 0.66 -21.27 -24.09
N GLY A 113 0.22 -20.09 -24.52
CA GLY A 113 -1.20 -19.73 -24.64
C GLY A 113 -1.67 -18.57 -23.74
N SER A 114 -1.20 -18.49 -22.49
CA SER A 114 -1.59 -17.46 -21.51
C SER A 114 -1.22 -16.05 -21.97
N ALA A 115 0.04 -15.84 -22.37
CA ALA A 115 0.54 -14.55 -22.85
C ALA A 115 -0.23 -14.03 -24.08
N SER A 116 -0.47 -14.91 -25.04
CA SER A 116 -1.18 -14.56 -26.28
C SER A 116 -2.65 -14.16 -26.04
N SER A 117 -3.27 -14.70 -25.00
CA SER A 117 -4.63 -14.34 -24.60
C SER A 117 -4.64 -12.99 -23.89
N LEU A 118 -3.75 -12.78 -22.92
CA LEU A 118 -3.54 -11.48 -22.26
C LEU A 118 -3.28 -10.37 -23.28
N ARG A 119 -2.39 -10.60 -24.25
CA ARG A 119 -2.07 -9.62 -25.28
C ARG A 119 -3.24 -9.33 -26.22
N ARG A 120 -3.99 -10.34 -26.68
CA ARG A 120 -5.12 -10.14 -27.62
C ARG A 120 -6.32 -9.45 -26.96
N ASN A 121 -6.51 -9.70 -25.67
CA ASN A 121 -7.60 -9.11 -24.89
C ASN A 121 -7.22 -7.77 -24.26
N ASN A 122 -5.93 -7.39 -24.28
CA ASN A 122 -5.45 -6.11 -23.82
C ASN A 122 -6.11 -4.95 -24.57
N GLN A 123 -6.60 -3.96 -23.82
CA GLN A 123 -7.06 -2.68 -24.35
C GLN A 123 -5.91 -1.67 -24.37
N LYS A 124 -5.15 -1.59 -23.27
CA LYS A 124 -4.04 -0.64 -23.12
C LYS A 124 -2.99 -1.20 -22.18
N ALA A 125 -1.72 -0.96 -22.47
CA ALA A 125 -0.62 -1.42 -21.64
C ALA A 125 0.41 -0.32 -21.41
N TRP A 126 1.11 -0.45 -20.29
CA TRP A 126 2.24 0.37 -19.94
C TRP A 126 3.38 -0.49 -19.42
N CYS A 127 4.62 -0.07 -19.64
CA CYS A 127 5.83 -0.73 -19.17
C CYS A 127 6.59 0.21 -18.22
N LEU A 128 7.21 -0.37 -17.20
CA LEU A 128 8.13 0.29 -16.28
C LEU A 128 9.37 -0.59 -16.15
N LEU A 129 10.55 0.00 -16.35
CA LEU A 129 11.84 -0.61 -16.06
C LEU A 129 12.46 0.08 -14.83
N VAL A 130 12.82 -0.71 -13.81
CA VAL A 130 13.37 -0.19 -12.54
C VAL A 130 14.89 -0.06 -12.66
N THR A 131 15.42 1.14 -12.88
CA THR A 131 16.81 1.37 -13.33
C THR A 131 17.90 1.34 -12.25
N ASP A 132 17.57 1.06 -10.99
CA ASP A 132 18.50 1.28 -9.86
C ASP A 132 18.87 0.01 -9.06
N LEU A 133 18.59 -1.20 -9.60
CA LEU A 133 18.90 -2.48 -8.96
C LEU A 133 19.83 -3.35 -9.84
N PRO A 134 20.69 -4.19 -9.22
CA PRO A 134 21.72 -4.97 -9.94
C PRO A 134 21.14 -6.00 -10.92
N ASP A 135 19.89 -6.41 -10.73
CA ASP A 135 19.05 -7.11 -11.70
C ASP A 135 17.83 -6.21 -11.97
N THR A 136 17.63 -5.77 -13.21
CA THR A 136 16.64 -4.75 -13.51
C THR A 136 15.24 -5.36 -13.45
N VAL A 137 14.44 -5.07 -12.42
CA VAL A 137 13.04 -5.52 -12.38
C VAL A 137 12.24 -4.72 -13.41
N PHE A 138 11.23 -5.35 -14.01
CA PHE A 138 10.29 -4.65 -14.88
C PHE A 138 8.85 -5.09 -14.64
N TYR A 139 7.93 -4.18 -14.97
CA TYR A 139 6.49 -4.35 -14.81
C TYR A 139 5.77 -4.01 -16.10
N TYR A 140 4.72 -4.78 -16.40
CA TYR A 140 3.66 -4.35 -17.30
C TYR A 140 2.37 -4.12 -16.51
N LEU A 141 1.77 -2.95 -16.67
CA LEU A 141 0.39 -2.68 -16.26
C LEU A 141 -0.52 -2.92 -17.46
N LEU A 142 -1.49 -3.81 -17.33
CA LEU A 142 -2.35 -4.26 -18.42
C LEU A 142 -3.80 -3.95 -18.09
N LEU A 143 -4.42 -3.07 -18.87
CA LEU A 143 -5.88 -2.88 -18.84
C LEU A 143 -6.49 -3.74 -19.95
N GLN A 144 -7.33 -4.71 -19.57
CA GLN A 144 -8.03 -5.56 -20.50
C GLN A 144 -9.32 -4.91 -21.03
N LYS A 145 -9.82 -5.39 -22.18
CA LYS A 145 -11.08 -4.92 -22.80
C LYS A 145 -12.32 -5.16 -21.94
N ASN A 146 -12.27 -6.11 -21.01
CA ASN A 146 -13.35 -6.38 -20.07
C ASN A 146 -13.26 -5.51 -18.79
N GLY A 147 -12.22 -4.68 -18.65
CA GLY A 147 -12.01 -3.82 -17.49
C GLY A 147 -11.06 -4.39 -16.44
N ASP A 148 -10.62 -5.64 -16.56
CA ASP A 148 -9.67 -6.23 -15.62
C ASP A 148 -8.31 -5.54 -15.72
N VAL A 149 -7.66 -5.37 -14.57
CA VAL A 149 -6.32 -4.80 -14.47
C VAL A 149 -5.36 -5.89 -14.00
N TYR A 150 -4.30 -6.11 -14.77
CA TYR A 150 -3.22 -7.02 -14.39
C TYR A 150 -1.91 -6.26 -14.23
N LEU A 151 -1.09 -6.73 -13.30
CA LEU A 151 0.29 -6.26 -13.12
C LEU A 151 1.24 -7.44 -13.25
N THR A 152 2.25 -7.32 -14.11
CA THR A 152 3.32 -8.32 -14.21
C THR A 152 4.50 -7.92 -13.36
N TYR A 153 5.24 -8.90 -12.88
CA TYR A 153 6.56 -8.72 -12.28
C TYR A 153 7.54 -9.65 -12.99
N GLY A 154 8.67 -9.11 -13.45
CA GLY A 154 9.70 -9.88 -14.14
C GLY A 154 11.09 -9.33 -13.94
N TYR A 155 12.08 -10.11 -14.35
CA TYR A 155 13.48 -9.72 -14.37
C TYR A 155 13.87 -9.40 -15.81
N TYR A 156 14.49 -8.24 -16.00
CA TYR A 156 14.98 -7.73 -17.26
C TYR A 156 16.50 -7.83 -17.28
N ASP A 157 17.01 -8.48 -18.31
CA ASP A 157 18.44 -8.51 -18.56
C ASP A 157 18.81 -7.33 -19.46
N ALA A 158 19.38 -6.30 -18.85
CA ALA A 158 19.86 -5.12 -19.57
C ALA A 158 21.18 -5.35 -20.30
N SER A 159 21.95 -6.38 -19.92
CA SER A 159 23.29 -6.66 -20.46
C SER A 159 23.24 -7.30 -21.85
N GLU A 160 22.15 -7.98 -22.17
CA GLU A 160 21.93 -8.67 -23.44
C GLU A 160 20.77 -8.10 -24.27
N LYS A 161 20.40 -6.83 -24.06
CA LYS A 161 19.27 -6.18 -24.75
C LYS A 161 19.29 -6.30 -26.29
N ASP A 162 20.48 -6.42 -26.88
CA ASP A 162 20.72 -6.50 -28.33
C ASP A 162 20.89 -7.95 -28.82
N ASP A 163 20.87 -8.95 -27.92
CA ASP A 163 20.92 -10.37 -28.28
C ASP A 163 19.49 -10.92 -28.47
N PRO A 164 19.07 -11.23 -29.71
CA PRO A 164 17.75 -11.80 -29.96
C PRO A 164 17.56 -13.20 -29.36
N TYR A 165 18.63 -13.88 -28.94
CA TYR A 165 18.62 -15.19 -28.31
C TYR A 165 18.76 -15.16 -26.79
N SER A 166 18.98 -13.98 -26.18
CA SER A 166 18.98 -13.83 -24.72
C SER A 166 17.66 -14.36 -24.18
N ASP A 167 17.76 -15.35 -23.30
CA ASP A 167 16.60 -15.95 -22.67
C ASP A 167 16.30 -15.30 -21.33
N ASP A 168 17.21 -14.53 -20.72
CA ASP A 168 17.18 -14.19 -19.29
C ASP A 168 16.13 -13.14 -18.88
N THR A 169 15.62 -12.36 -19.84
CA THR A 169 14.42 -11.56 -19.59
C THR A 169 13.18 -12.44 -19.51
N SER A 170 12.54 -12.46 -18.34
CA SER A 170 11.36 -13.28 -18.11
C SER A 170 10.36 -12.65 -17.16
N ILE A 171 9.07 -12.88 -17.44
CA ILE A 171 7.98 -12.59 -16.51
C ILE A 171 7.90 -13.74 -15.53
N ARG A 172 7.92 -13.41 -14.23
CA ARG A 172 7.77 -14.37 -13.15
C ARG A 172 6.34 -14.48 -12.68
N TRP A 173 5.63 -13.36 -12.53
CA TRP A 173 4.23 -13.34 -12.10
C TRP A 173 3.35 -12.47 -12.97
N VAL A 174 2.07 -12.83 -13.04
CA VAL A 174 0.97 -11.96 -13.47
C VAL A 174 -0.09 -11.97 -12.38
N PHE A 175 -0.33 -10.81 -11.78
CA PHE A 175 -1.31 -10.60 -10.73
C PHE A 175 -2.57 -9.96 -11.30
N SER A 176 -3.74 -10.47 -10.90
CA SER A 176 -5.00 -9.74 -10.99
C SER A 176 -5.06 -8.70 -9.87
N LEU A 177 -5.40 -7.46 -10.22
CA LEU A 177 -5.50 -6.37 -9.26
C LEU A 177 -6.96 -6.06 -8.93
N ASP A 178 -7.28 -6.12 -7.64
CA ASP A 178 -8.55 -5.64 -7.10
C ASP A 178 -8.34 -4.31 -6.39
N GLU A 179 -9.16 -3.31 -6.73
CA GLU A 179 -9.16 -2.00 -6.07
C GLU A 179 -9.46 -2.19 -4.57
N ASP A 180 -8.63 -1.60 -3.73
CA ASP A 180 -8.72 -1.73 -2.27
C ASP A 180 -8.31 -0.44 -1.57
N ASP A 181 -9.25 0.49 -1.41
CA ASP A 181 -9.01 1.75 -0.70
C ASP A 181 -8.63 1.56 0.77
N SER A 182 -8.84 0.37 1.36
CA SER A 182 -8.39 0.10 2.73
C SER A 182 -6.87 0.12 2.88
N VAL A 183 -6.15 0.02 1.76
CA VAL A 183 -4.67 0.06 1.70
C VAL A 183 -4.15 1.44 1.31
N GLN A 184 -5.03 2.40 1.03
CA GLN A 184 -4.65 3.79 0.79
C GLN A 184 -3.95 4.36 2.02
N SER A 185 -2.73 4.87 1.80
CA SER A 185 -2.00 5.56 2.85
C SER A 185 -2.53 6.97 3.02
N THR A 186 -3.05 7.29 4.21
CA THR A 186 -3.42 8.66 4.61
C THR A 186 -2.32 9.37 5.39
N ALA A 187 -1.30 8.62 5.81
CA ALA A 187 -0.14 9.12 6.51
C ALA A 187 1.14 8.79 5.73
N THR A 188 2.12 9.67 5.81
CA THR A 188 3.47 9.50 5.26
C THR A 188 4.48 9.53 6.41
N LYS A 189 5.39 8.56 6.45
CA LYS A 189 6.46 8.52 7.46
C LYS A 189 7.62 9.38 7.00
N TRP A 190 8.05 10.32 7.84
CA TRP A 190 9.34 10.99 7.64
C TRP A 190 10.48 10.16 8.23
N PHE A 191 10.36 9.75 9.49
CA PHE A 191 11.26 8.80 10.15
C PHE A 191 10.59 8.17 11.37
N ASP A 192 11.08 7.00 11.81
CA ASP A 192 10.68 6.39 13.07
C ASP A 192 11.85 5.69 13.76
N ASN A 193 12.38 6.31 14.81
CA ASN A 193 13.54 5.79 15.55
C ASN A 193 13.16 4.76 16.64
N LEU A 194 11.86 4.55 16.89
CA LEU A 194 11.41 3.46 17.77
C LEU A 194 11.38 2.12 17.03
N HIS A 195 11.20 2.14 15.70
CA HIS A 195 10.98 0.94 14.87
C HIS A 195 11.91 0.87 13.65
N GLY A 196 13.21 1.12 13.83
CA GLY A 196 14.23 0.69 12.87
C GLY A 196 15.19 1.78 12.37
N ASN A 197 14.90 3.06 12.57
CA ASN A 197 15.87 4.11 12.23
C ASN A 197 16.85 4.36 13.39
N GLU A 198 18.15 4.44 13.10
CA GLU A 198 19.14 4.84 14.11
C GLU A 198 18.98 6.31 14.50
N MET A 199 19.02 6.55 15.82
CA MET A 199 18.92 7.87 16.41
C MET A 199 20.20 8.68 16.18
N THR A 200 20.07 9.85 15.57
CA THR A 200 21.18 10.80 15.34
C THR A 200 21.05 11.99 16.26
N TRP A 201 21.66 11.93 17.45
CA TRP A 201 21.52 12.94 18.51
C TRP A 201 21.95 14.36 18.10
N ASP A 202 23.10 14.49 17.43
CA ASP A 202 23.64 15.77 16.95
C ASP A 202 23.27 16.06 15.47
N GLY A 203 22.41 15.22 14.89
CA GLY A 203 22.04 15.30 13.48
C GLY A 203 20.94 16.32 13.22
N VAL A 204 20.90 16.81 11.98
CA VAL A 204 19.79 17.61 11.46
C VAL A 204 19.17 16.84 10.30
N ARG A 205 17.85 16.64 10.34
CA ARG A 205 17.08 16.10 9.21
C ARG A 205 16.22 17.21 8.65
N GLU A 206 16.19 17.34 7.33
CA GLU A 206 15.35 18.32 6.65
C GLU A 206 14.43 17.63 5.65
N ILE A 207 13.22 18.17 5.49
CA ILE A 207 12.30 17.76 4.44
C ILE A 207 11.49 18.95 3.93
N ASN A 208 11.23 18.94 2.63
CA ASN A 208 10.24 19.77 1.98
C ASN A 208 9.10 18.86 1.51
N ILE A 209 7.86 19.31 1.70
CA ILE A 209 6.68 18.59 1.23
C ILE A 209 5.80 19.51 0.39
N ASP A 210 5.19 18.96 -0.66
CA ASP A 210 4.38 19.73 -1.62
C ASP A 210 3.19 20.43 -0.98
N ALA A 211 2.70 19.91 0.16
CA ALA A 211 1.61 20.53 0.89
C ALA A 211 1.96 21.92 1.45
N PHE A 212 3.23 22.20 1.72
CA PHE A 212 3.72 23.47 2.27
C PHE A 212 4.89 24.01 1.42
N PRO A 213 4.61 24.55 0.22
CA PRO A 213 5.66 25.05 -0.65
C PRO A 213 6.38 26.23 0.00
N GLY A 214 7.71 26.25 -0.10
CA GLY A 214 8.55 27.29 0.51
C GLY A 214 8.87 27.07 2.00
N VAL A 215 8.39 25.98 2.60
CA VAL A 215 8.69 25.60 3.98
C VAL A 215 9.64 24.41 4.00
N THR A 216 10.72 24.52 4.77
CA THR A 216 11.58 23.38 5.13
C THR A 216 11.31 23.01 6.58
N PHE A 217 10.85 21.78 6.82
CA PHE A 217 10.78 21.25 8.17
C PHE A 217 12.14 20.70 8.56
N ARG A 218 12.59 21.06 9.77
CA ARG A 218 13.88 20.66 10.32
C ARG A 218 13.68 19.95 11.64
N TRP A 219 14.17 18.72 11.72
CA TRP A 219 14.18 17.93 12.93
C TRP A 219 15.58 17.92 13.54
N HIS A 220 15.59 18.10 14.86
CA HIS A 220 16.67 17.80 15.78
C HIS A 220 16.13 16.82 16.82
N ALA A 221 17.01 16.05 17.47
CA ALA A 221 16.60 15.16 18.56
C ALA A 221 15.73 15.87 19.62
N GLU A 222 16.01 17.15 19.89
CA GLU A 222 15.35 17.93 20.95
C GLU A 222 14.16 18.80 20.48
N LYS A 223 14.00 19.02 19.17
CA LYS A 223 13.01 19.98 18.64
C LYS A 223 12.69 19.77 17.17
N LEU A 224 11.48 20.18 16.79
CA LEU A 224 11.05 20.32 15.41
C LEU A 224 10.85 21.79 15.06
N GLU A 225 11.33 22.22 13.91
CA GLU A 225 11.26 23.59 13.43
C GLU A 225 10.71 23.67 12.01
N ALA A 226 10.12 24.81 11.66
CA ALA A 226 9.83 25.20 10.28
C ALA A 226 10.70 26.40 9.88
N VAL A 227 11.28 26.34 8.69
CA VAL A 227 12.06 27.41 8.08
C VAL A 227 11.31 27.93 6.86
N ALA A 228 10.91 29.20 6.89
CA ALA A 228 10.22 29.89 5.80
C ALA A 228 10.72 31.33 5.70
N ASP A 229 10.98 31.85 4.50
CA ASP A 229 11.40 33.24 4.27
C ASP A 229 12.58 33.73 5.13
N LYS A 230 13.52 32.82 5.46
CA LYS A 230 14.68 33.01 6.35
C LYS A 230 14.34 33.17 7.84
N GLU A 231 13.09 33.02 8.22
CA GLU A 231 12.67 32.86 9.62
C GLU A 231 12.67 31.38 9.99
N THR A 232 13.02 31.09 11.24
CA THR A 232 12.96 29.75 11.82
C THR A 232 12.07 29.79 13.05
N VAL A 233 11.05 28.95 13.07
CA VAL A 233 10.09 28.85 14.16
C VAL A 233 10.13 27.44 14.72
N THR A 234 10.35 27.30 16.02
CA THR A 234 10.19 26.03 16.73
C THR A 234 8.71 25.69 16.82
N LEU A 235 8.32 24.53 16.29
CA LEU A 235 6.95 24.04 16.31
C LEU A 235 6.65 23.34 17.64
N TYR A 236 7.54 22.42 18.05
CA TYR A 236 7.47 21.74 19.34
C TYR A 236 8.83 21.17 19.74
N ALA A 237 8.98 20.86 21.03
CA ALA A 237 10.17 20.28 21.62
C ALA A 237 9.88 18.91 22.24
N GLY A 238 10.90 18.08 22.36
CA GLY A 238 10.84 16.76 23.00
C GLY A 238 12.24 16.22 23.19
N MET A 239 12.52 15.52 24.29
CA MET A 239 13.84 14.96 24.59
C MET A 239 13.80 13.43 24.74
N PRO A 240 13.83 12.66 23.63
CA PRO A 240 13.83 13.13 22.25
C PRO A 240 12.45 13.16 21.58
N ILE A 241 12.40 13.72 20.37
CA ILE A 241 11.35 13.46 19.38
C ILE A 241 11.71 12.16 18.64
N TRP A 242 10.92 11.12 18.83
CA TRP A 242 11.24 9.77 18.36
C TRP A 242 10.87 9.49 16.91
N ASN A 243 9.76 10.08 16.45
CA ASN A 243 9.25 9.86 15.10
C ASN A 243 8.46 11.07 14.64
N VAL A 244 8.34 11.23 13.32
CA VAL A 244 7.47 12.23 12.69
C VAL A 244 6.75 11.59 11.52
N TYR A 245 5.44 11.73 11.52
CA TYR A 245 4.53 11.35 10.45
C TYR A 245 3.77 12.58 9.96
N PHE A 246 3.44 12.61 8.68
CA PHE A 246 2.56 13.59 8.07
C PHE A 246 1.20 12.94 7.84
N CYS A 247 0.12 13.49 8.39
CA CYS A 247 -1.22 12.95 8.19
C CYS A 247 -2.27 14.06 8.31
N ASP A 248 -3.19 14.17 7.35
CA ASP A 248 -4.34 15.07 7.43
C ASP A 248 -5.42 14.43 8.34
N LEU A 249 -5.27 14.65 9.65
CA LEU A 249 -6.19 14.23 10.69
C LEU A 249 -7.35 15.21 10.86
N THR A 250 -7.12 16.51 10.67
CA THR A 250 -8.17 17.55 10.84
C THR A 250 -9.16 17.59 9.67
N GLY A 251 -8.77 17.09 8.50
CA GLY A 251 -9.58 17.02 7.29
C GLY A 251 -9.58 18.32 6.48
N ASP A 252 -8.58 19.19 6.67
CA ASP A 252 -8.47 20.48 5.99
C ASP A 252 -7.71 20.39 4.64
N GLY A 253 -7.20 19.21 4.28
CA GLY A 253 -6.41 18.97 3.08
C GLY A 253 -4.92 19.26 3.25
N LYS A 254 -4.46 19.58 4.46
CA LYS A 254 -3.04 19.76 4.81
C LYS A 254 -2.63 18.74 5.88
N PRO A 255 -1.45 18.13 5.76
CA PRO A 255 -1.04 17.15 6.75
C PRO A 255 -0.53 17.81 8.03
N GLU A 256 -0.95 17.29 9.19
CA GLU A 256 -0.34 17.60 10.48
C GLU A 256 0.95 16.80 10.72
N LEU A 257 1.85 17.36 11.54
CA LEU A 257 3.07 16.71 12.00
C LEU A 257 2.78 15.95 13.29
N CYS A 258 2.79 14.63 13.21
CA CYS A 258 2.40 13.73 14.29
C CYS A 258 3.63 12.99 14.84
N SER A 259 3.88 13.08 16.14
CA SER A 259 5.10 12.58 16.77
C SER A 259 4.85 11.91 18.11
N THR A 260 5.66 10.90 18.42
CA THR A 260 5.97 10.50 19.80
C THR A 260 7.12 11.33 20.31
N ILE A 261 6.96 11.93 21.49
CA ILE A 261 8.01 12.69 22.17
C ILE A 261 8.17 12.19 23.61
N SER A 262 9.40 12.23 24.11
CA SER A 262 9.68 12.06 25.54
C SER A 262 9.85 13.41 26.22
N ILE A 263 9.40 13.52 27.47
CA ILE A 263 9.66 14.68 28.33
C ILE A 263 10.07 14.24 29.73
N GLY A 264 11.16 14.83 30.24
CA GLY A 264 11.60 14.69 31.62
C GLY A 264 12.95 13.98 31.76
N SER A 265 13.75 14.43 32.72
CA SER A 265 15.13 13.97 32.95
C SER A 265 15.27 12.88 34.01
N GLY A 266 14.16 12.35 34.53
CA GLY A 266 14.16 11.28 35.55
C GLY A 266 12.99 10.34 35.36
N ILE A 267 11.77 10.83 35.57
CA ILE A 267 10.56 10.13 35.12
C ILE A 267 10.30 10.57 33.69
N ILE A 268 10.59 9.66 32.75
CA ILE A 268 10.32 9.85 31.33
C ILE A 268 8.81 9.74 31.12
N ASP A 269 8.25 10.72 30.41
CA ASP A 269 6.84 10.79 30.02
C ASP A 269 6.77 10.74 28.50
N ASN A 270 6.31 9.62 27.95
CA ASN A 270 6.10 9.48 26.50
C ASN A 270 4.68 9.93 26.15
N ARG A 271 4.59 10.85 25.19
CA ARG A 271 3.34 11.45 24.78
C ARG A 271 3.28 11.59 23.27
N ILE A 272 2.06 11.62 22.73
CA ILE A 272 1.82 11.89 21.32
C ILE A 272 1.49 13.36 21.17
N ILE A 273 2.19 14.06 20.28
CA ILE A 273 1.87 15.42 19.86
C ILE A 273 1.49 15.42 18.39
N VAL A 274 0.44 16.15 18.05
CA VAL A 274 0.03 16.46 16.69
C VAL A 274 0.08 17.97 16.54
N TYR A 275 0.95 18.47 15.65
CA TYR A 275 1.07 19.89 15.35
C TYR A 275 0.45 20.19 13.99
N ASP A 276 -0.63 20.94 14.01
CA ASP A 276 -1.24 21.52 12.83
C ASP A 276 -0.50 22.81 12.46
N TYR A 277 0.33 22.71 11.43
CA TYR A 277 1.08 23.84 10.91
C TYR A 277 0.21 24.84 10.14
N ALA A 278 -0.90 24.39 9.51
CA ALA A 278 -1.80 25.27 8.79
C ALA A 278 -2.66 26.11 9.75
N GLY A 279 -3.16 25.49 10.82
CA GLY A 279 -3.93 26.15 11.88
C GLY A 279 -3.07 26.78 12.99
N GLY A 280 -1.80 26.42 13.10
CA GLY A 280 -0.88 26.92 14.12
C GLY A 280 -1.21 26.44 15.54
N VAL A 281 -1.74 25.22 15.67
CA VAL A 281 -2.25 24.66 16.93
C VAL A 281 -1.68 23.26 17.18
N SER A 282 -1.52 22.88 18.45
CA SER A 282 -1.08 21.53 18.84
C SER A 282 -2.12 20.79 19.67
N TYR A 283 -2.11 19.47 19.52
CA TYR A 283 -2.93 18.53 20.28
C TYR A 283 -2.05 17.47 20.91
N GLU A 284 -2.40 17.01 22.12
CA GLU A 284 -1.56 16.07 22.87
C GLU A 284 -2.37 14.93 23.51
N LEU A 285 -1.82 13.71 23.46
CA LEU A 285 -2.17 12.61 24.35
C LEU A 285 -1.05 12.43 25.35
N SER A 286 -1.33 12.73 26.62
CA SER A 286 -0.37 12.60 27.70
C SER A 286 -1.06 12.29 29.03
N ASP A 287 -0.38 11.52 29.89
CA ASP A 287 -0.87 11.19 31.22
C ASP A 287 0.30 10.81 32.14
N ARG A 288 1.15 11.81 32.40
CA ARG A 288 2.42 11.66 33.12
C ARG A 288 2.25 10.85 34.42
N MET A 289 3.13 9.88 34.63
CA MET A 289 3.14 8.91 35.75
C MET A 289 2.05 7.83 35.72
N ASN A 290 1.04 7.94 34.86
CA ASN A 290 -0.01 6.93 34.73
C ASN A 290 0.20 6.10 33.46
N TYR A 291 0.26 6.78 32.30
CA TYR A 291 0.38 6.12 31.00
C TYR A 291 1.36 6.83 30.07
N ASP A 292 2.07 6.01 29.32
CA ASP A 292 2.89 6.41 28.19
C ASP A 292 2.09 6.22 26.90
N TYR A 293 2.21 7.17 25.98
CA TYR A 293 1.60 7.10 24.65
C TYR A 293 2.66 7.04 23.57
N VAL A 294 2.52 6.07 22.66
CA VAL A 294 3.45 5.85 21.54
C VAL A 294 2.67 5.85 20.25
N LEU A 295 3.17 6.59 19.27
CA LEU A 295 2.65 6.65 17.92
C LEU A 295 3.42 5.69 17.02
N ASN A 296 2.67 4.91 16.24
CA ASN A 296 3.17 4.04 15.19
C ASN A 296 2.33 4.25 13.92
N MET A 297 2.72 3.64 12.80
CA MET A 297 1.97 3.65 11.55
C MET A 297 1.76 2.24 11.03
N LYS A 298 0.49 1.85 10.85
CA LYS A 298 0.08 0.55 10.30
C LYS A 298 -0.89 0.75 9.14
N ASN A 299 -0.61 0.09 8.01
CA ASN A 299 -1.34 0.26 6.74
C ASN A 299 -1.63 1.73 6.39
N GLY A 300 -0.64 2.62 6.54
CA GLY A 300 -0.78 4.05 6.21
C GLY A 300 -1.73 4.85 7.12
N LYS A 301 -2.15 4.26 8.25
CA LYS A 301 -2.91 4.92 9.31
C LYS A 301 -2.03 5.07 10.54
N LEU A 302 -2.19 6.20 11.23
CA LEU A 302 -1.56 6.42 12.51
C LEU A 302 -2.26 5.58 13.58
N ILE A 303 -1.47 4.79 14.31
CA ILE A 303 -1.91 3.94 15.42
C ILE A 303 -1.31 4.50 16.69
N ALA A 304 -2.16 4.81 17.66
CA ALA A 304 -1.76 5.27 18.97
C ALA A 304 -1.88 4.11 19.97
N GLU A 305 -0.81 3.87 20.71
CA GLU A 305 -0.74 2.89 21.77
C GLU A 305 -0.69 3.58 23.12
N LYS A 306 -1.54 3.12 24.04
CA LYS A 306 -1.52 3.52 25.45
C LYS A 306 -0.89 2.39 26.26
N ARG A 307 0.17 2.70 26.98
CA ARG A 307 0.96 1.74 27.78
C ARG A 307 1.02 2.18 29.24
N LYS A 308 1.15 1.24 30.17
CA LYS A 308 1.41 1.60 31.58
C LYS A 308 2.78 2.24 31.69
N SER A 309 2.84 3.37 32.40
CA SER A 309 4.11 4.09 32.56
C SER A 309 5.18 3.19 33.17
N MET A 310 6.40 3.24 32.63
CA MET A 310 7.58 2.48 33.09
C MET A 310 7.50 0.95 32.97
N GLN A 311 6.38 0.37 32.51
CA GLN A 311 6.16 -1.09 32.49
C GLN A 311 6.01 -1.65 31.08
N GLU A 312 6.00 -0.80 30.05
CA GLU A 312 5.79 -1.12 28.61
C GLU A 312 4.51 -1.92 28.28
N GLU A 313 3.74 -2.34 29.29
CA GLU A 313 2.52 -3.12 29.16
C GLU A 313 1.47 -2.34 28.35
N LEU A 314 1.05 -2.90 27.22
CA LEU A 314 0.01 -2.34 26.37
C LEU A 314 -1.35 -2.42 27.05
N VAL A 315 -1.99 -1.27 27.24
CA VAL A 315 -3.33 -1.14 27.84
C VAL A 315 -4.39 -1.10 26.74
N SER A 316 -4.15 -0.32 25.68
CA SER A 316 -5.03 -0.23 24.52
C SER A 316 -4.27 0.27 23.29
N SER A 317 -4.74 -0.07 22.11
CA SER A 317 -4.23 0.41 20.82
C SER A 317 -5.39 0.69 19.88
N GLY A 318 -5.22 1.66 18.98
CA GLY A 318 -6.25 2.00 18.00
C GLY A 318 -5.81 3.12 17.07
N LYS A 319 -6.62 3.40 16.06
CA LYS A 319 -6.37 4.50 15.12
C LYS A 319 -6.35 5.83 15.88
N LEU A 320 -5.33 6.66 15.62
CA LEU A 320 -5.35 8.06 16.05
C LEU A 320 -6.33 8.83 15.17
N ALA A 321 -7.32 9.45 15.80
CA ALA A 321 -8.35 10.22 15.11
C ALA A 321 -8.49 11.61 15.73
N PHE A 322 -8.80 12.60 14.91
CA PHE A 322 -9.23 13.91 15.38
C PHE A 322 -10.75 13.94 15.48
N LYS A 323 -11.28 14.16 16.69
CA LYS A 323 -12.71 14.20 16.94
C LYS A 323 -13.02 15.18 18.07
N ASP A 324 -14.10 15.94 17.88
CA ASP A 324 -14.60 16.91 18.86
C ASP A 324 -13.52 17.93 19.30
N GLY A 325 -12.64 18.32 18.36
CA GLY A 325 -11.55 19.27 18.60
C GLY A 325 -10.34 18.70 19.34
N THR A 326 -10.25 17.37 19.48
CA THR A 326 -9.16 16.69 20.21
C THR A 326 -8.67 15.45 19.46
N ILE A 327 -7.44 15.02 19.75
CA ILE A 327 -6.94 13.73 19.30
C ILE A 327 -7.37 12.63 20.27
N GLN A 328 -7.79 11.49 19.74
CA GLN A 328 -8.33 10.36 20.50
C GLN A 328 -7.85 9.03 19.91
N ILE A 329 -7.74 8.00 20.75
CA ILE A 329 -7.49 6.63 20.32
C ILE A 329 -8.85 5.99 20.00
N GLN A 330 -9.13 5.76 18.73
CA GLN A 330 -10.32 5.05 18.27
C GLN A 330 -10.02 3.55 18.21
N PRO A 331 -10.71 2.71 18.99
CA PRO A 331 -10.52 1.25 18.92
C PRO A 331 -10.83 0.75 17.51
N ASP A 332 -10.08 -0.25 17.05
CA ASP A 332 -10.41 -0.94 15.80
C ASP A 332 -11.81 -1.59 15.94
N GLU A 333 -12.71 -1.35 14.98
CA GLU A 333 -14.08 -1.90 14.98
C GLU A 333 -14.13 -3.44 14.88
N THR A 334 -12.97 -4.09 14.80
CA THR A 334 -12.80 -5.54 14.75
C THR A 334 -12.05 -6.05 15.99
N GLY A 335 -12.69 -5.92 17.16
CA GLY A 335 -12.33 -6.67 18.37
C GLY A 335 -13.57 -7.44 18.85
N PRO A 336 -13.45 -8.71 19.28
CA PRO A 336 -14.61 -9.51 19.64
C PRO A 336 -15.33 -8.85 20.82
N ASN A 337 -16.66 -8.80 20.75
CA ASN A 337 -17.52 -8.47 21.88
C ASN A 337 -17.02 -9.22 23.13
N SER A 338 -16.30 -8.54 24.02
CA SER A 338 -16.14 -8.98 25.40
C SER A 338 -17.43 -8.66 26.14
N SER A 339 -18.51 -9.31 25.70
CA SER A 339 -19.72 -9.53 26.45
C SER A 339 -19.63 -10.94 27.00
N GLN A 340 -18.95 -11.12 28.13
CA GLN A 340 -19.30 -12.18 29.06
C GLN A 340 -18.84 -11.80 30.47
N LYS A 341 -19.87 -11.59 31.29
CA LYS A 341 -19.98 -11.51 32.75
C LYS A 341 -18.80 -11.98 33.58
#